data_AF-A0A7C2W7S2-F1
#
_entry.id   AF-A0A7C2W7S2-F1
#
_cell.length_a   1.000
_cell.length_b   1.000
_cell.length_c   1.000
_cell.angle_alpha   90.00
_cell.angle_beta   90.00
_cell.angle_gamma   90.00
#
_symmetry.space_group_name_H-M   'P 1'
#
loop_
_entity.id
_entity.type
_entity.pdbx_description
1 polymer ?
#
loop_
_entity_poly.entity_id
_entity_poly.type
_entity_poly.pdbx_seq_one_letter_code
_entity_poly.pdbx_strand_id
1 'polypeptide(L)' 'MLLWRLCGTHRGPLLRIPPSGRWIEFTGVSMFEIRGNRVVRRFTLWDLAGVLRQIGLLPALPEE' A
#
# COMPACT_ATOMS: atom_id res chain seq x y z
N MET A 1 10.23 -9.35 -10.48
CA MET A 1 9.65 -8.76 -9.25
C MET A 1 9.89 -7.27 -9.31
N LEU A 2 8.87 -6.45 -9.04
CA LEU A 2 8.95 -5.00 -9.07
C LEU A 2 8.80 -4.46 -7.65
N LEU A 3 9.85 -3.82 -7.13
CA LEU A 3 9.78 -3.01 -5.92
C LEU A 3 9.27 -1.61 -6.31
N TRP A 4 8.35 -1.07 -5.53
CA TRP A 4 7.76 0.24 -5.79
C TRP A 4 7.47 0.99 -4.49
N ARG A 5 7.35 2.30 -4.61
CA ARG A 5 6.94 3.25 -3.56
C ARG A 5 5.75 4.03 -4.06
N LEU A 6 4.76 4.24 -3.19
CA LEU A 6 3.57 5.05 -3.47
C LEU A 6 3.46 6.12 -2.38
N CYS A 7 3.23 7.36 -2.79
CA CYS A 7 2.88 8.46 -1.90
C CYS A 7 1.63 9.19 -2.40
N GLY A 8 0.85 9.78 -1.48
CA GLY A 8 -0.37 10.51 -1.84
C GLY A 8 -1.20 10.90 -0.62
N THR A 9 -2.35 11.56 -0.86
CA THR A 9 -3.31 11.89 0.21
C THR A 9 -4.48 10.91 0.17
N HIS A 10 -4.85 10.35 1.32
CA HIS A 10 -6.01 9.46 1.47
C HIS A 10 -7.33 10.26 1.39
N ARG A 11 -7.74 10.59 0.15
CA ARG A 11 -8.92 11.42 -0.17
C ARG A 11 -10.17 10.62 -0.54
N GLY A 12 -10.01 9.36 -0.93
CA GLY A 12 -11.10 8.43 -1.21
C GLY A 12 -11.05 7.22 -0.28
N PRO A 13 -12.08 6.36 -0.27
CA PRO A 13 -12.10 5.19 0.59
C PRO A 13 -11.02 4.18 0.19
N LEU A 14 -10.27 3.67 1.18
CA LEU A 14 -9.27 2.61 1.02
C LEU A 14 -9.73 1.36 1.78
N LEU A 15 -9.93 0.21 1.12
CA LEU A 15 -10.39 -1.02 1.80
C LEU A 15 -11.67 -0.82 2.66
N ARG A 16 -12.60 0.01 2.18
CA ARG A 16 -13.82 0.44 2.91
C ARG A 16 -13.56 1.31 4.15
N ILE A 17 -12.33 1.75 4.36
CA ILE A 17 -11.95 2.75 5.36
C ILE A 17 -12.27 4.13 4.79
N PRO A 18 -13.03 4.99 5.50
CA PRO A 18 -13.31 6.36 5.07
C PRO A 18 -12.04 7.19 4.86
N PRO A 19 -12.05 8.21 3.99
CA PRO A 19 -10.88 9.05 3.75
C PRO A 19 -10.45 9.76 5.03
N SER A 20 -9.15 9.70 5.35
CA SER A 20 -8.57 10.34 6.53
C SER A 20 -8.03 11.74 6.27
N GLY A 21 -7.87 12.12 5.00
CA GLY A 21 -7.26 13.40 4.60
C GLY A 21 -5.75 13.48 4.85
N ARG A 22 -5.13 12.44 5.40
CA ARG A 22 -3.70 12.42 5.70
C ARG A 22 -2.86 12.08 4.47
N TRP A 23 -1.66 12.65 4.43
CA TRP A 23 -0.62 12.20 3.51
C TRP A 23 -0.11 10.84 3.98
N ILE A 24 0.05 9.91 3.05
CA ILE A 24 0.55 8.55 3.28
C ILE A 24 1.67 8.23 2.30
N GLU A 25 2.58 7.39 2.75
CA GLU A 25 3.61 6.79 1.93
C GLU A 25 3.89 5.36 2.35
N PHE A 26 4.06 4.47 1.39
CA PHE A 26 4.38 3.07 1.66
C PHE A 26 5.12 2.43 0.48
N THR A 27 5.77 1.31 0.76
CA THR A 27 6.42 0.47 -0.24
C THR A 27 5.66 -0.82 -0.45
N GLY A 28 5.93 -1.45 -1.59
CA GLY A 28 5.43 -2.78 -1.87
C GLY A 28 6.21 -3.47 -2.97
N VAL A 29 5.93 -4.75 -3.11
CA VAL A 29 6.47 -5.62 -4.15
C VAL A 29 5.32 -6.20 -4.95
N SER A 30 5.47 -6.19 -6.28
CA SER A 30 4.56 -6.87 -7.20
C SER A 30 5.31 -7.92 -7.99
N MET A 31 4.75 -9.14 -8.02
CA MET A 31 5.18 -10.25 -8.84
C MET A 31 4.15 -10.44 -9.96
N PHE A 32 4.64 -10.64 -11.18
CA PHE A 32 3.81 -10.76 -12.37
C PHE A 32 4.13 -12.06 -13.09
N GLU A 33 3.10 -12.79 -13.50
CA GLU A 33 3.22 -13.85 -14.49
C GLU A 33 2.87 -13.26 -15.85
N ILE A 34 3.79 -13.34 -16.81
CA ILE A 34 3.64 -12.78 -18.15
C ILE A 34 3.63 -13.94 -19.16
N ARG A 35 2.63 -13.94 -20.06
CA ARG A 35 2.58 -14.87 -21.20
C ARG A 35 2.45 -14.07 -22.48
N GLY A 36 3.44 -14.19 -23.36
CA GLY A 36 3.55 -13.32 -24.54
C GLY A 36 3.66 -11.85 -24.12
N ASN A 37 2.71 -11.03 -24.55
CA ASN A 37 2.65 -9.59 -24.27
C ASN A 37 1.60 -9.21 -23.21
N ARG A 38 1.08 -10.17 -22.43
CA ARG A 38 0.05 -9.94 -21.42
C ARG A 38 0.48 -10.37 -20.03
N VAL A 39 0.17 -9.54 -19.04
CA VAL A 39 0.20 -9.92 -17.62
C VAL A 39 -1.02 -10.80 -17.36
N VAL A 40 -0.81 -12.07 -17.07
CA VAL A 40 -1.90 -13.04 -16.81
C VAL A 40 -2.19 -13.20 -15.32
N ARG A 41 -1.22 -12.87 -14.46
CA ARG A 41 -1.39 -12.88 -13.00
C ARG A 41 -0.55 -11.79 -12.36
N ARG A 42 -1.07 -11.19 -11.29
CA ARG A 42 -0.35 -10.27 -10.41
C ARG A 42 -0.55 -10.70 -8.96
N PHE A 43 0.53 -10.73 -8.20
CA PHE A 43 0.52 -10.87 -6.75
C PHE A 43 1.27 -9.68 -6.15
N THR A 44 0.67 -9.00 -5.17
CA THR A 44 1.24 -7.79 -4.60
C THR A 44 1.21 -7.87 -3.08
N LEU A 45 2.37 -7.59 -2.47
CA LEU A 45 2.54 -7.37 -1.04
C LEU A 45 2.91 -5.91 -0.84
N TRP A 46 2.33 -5.26 0.15
CA TRP A 46 2.58 -3.85 0.45
C TRP A 46 2.38 -3.60 1.94
N ASP A 47 2.97 -2.52 2.43
CA ASP A 47 2.96 -2.17 3.85
C ASP A 47 1.60 -1.61 4.31
N LEU A 48 0.60 -2.49 4.38
CA LEU A 48 -0.72 -2.15 4.89
C LEU A 48 -0.66 -1.68 6.35
N ALA A 49 0.17 -2.33 7.17
CA ALA A 49 0.27 -1.97 8.58
C ALA A 49 0.83 -0.54 8.77
N GLY A 50 1.85 -0.15 8.01
CA GLY A 50 2.38 1.21 7.99
C GLY A 50 1.35 2.23 7.51
N VAL A 51 0.53 1.89 6.51
CA VAL A 51 -0.58 2.77 6.08
C VAL A 51 -1.62 2.93 7.20
N LEU A 52 -2.04 1.84 7.83
CA LEU A 52 -3.01 1.89 8.93
C LEU A 52 -2.49 2.74 10.12
N ARG A 53 -1.19 2.70 10.40
CA ARG A 53 -0.57 3.60 11.40
C ARG A 53 -0.63 5.07 10.98
N GLN A 54 -0.24 5.38 9.75
CA GLN A 54 -0.27 6.75 9.23
C GLN A 54 -1.68 7.35 9.26
N ILE A 55 -2.71 6.55 8.98
CA ILE A 55 -4.12 7.00 9.05
C ILE A 55 -4.75 6.91 10.43
N GLY A 56 -4.01 6.47 11.46
CA GLY A 56 -4.44 6.50 12.86
C GLY A 56 -5.31 5.32 13.30
N LEU A 57 -5.32 4.21 12.56
CA LEU A 57 -6.07 2.99 12.90
C LEU A 57 -5.22 1.93 13.61
N LEU A 58 -3.89 2.07 13.57
CA LEU A 58 -2.96 1.28 14.38
C LEU A 58 -2.05 2.22 15.17
N PRO A 59 -1.60 1.82 16.37
CA PRO A 59 -0.64 2.61 17.13
C PRO A 59 0.72 2.67 16.43
N ALA A 60 1.46 3.75 16.67
CA ALA A 60 2.87 3.81 16.33
C ALA A 60 3.62 2.64 16.98
N LEU A 61 4.67 2.16 16.31
CA LEU A 61 5.58 1.23 16.97
C LEU A 61 6.34 2.00 18.06
N PRO A 62 6.61 1.39 19.22
CA PRO A 62 7.52 1.96 20.20
C PRO A 62 8.86 2.25 19.51
N GLU A 63 9.44 3.41 19.80
CA GLU A 63 10.86 3.62 19.54
C GLU A 63 11.62 2.76 20.57
N GLU A 64 12.60 1.97 20.10
CA GLU A 64 13.45 1.14 20.97
C GLU A 64 14.36 1.98 21.87
#